data_AF-K6U1K5-F1
#
_entry.id   AF-K6U1K5-F1
#
_cell.length_a   1.000
_cell.length_b   1.000
_cell.length_c   1.000
_cell.angle_alpha   90.00
_cell.angle_beta   90.00
_cell.angle_gamma   90.00
#
_symmetry.space_group_name_H-M   'P 1'
#
loop_
_entity.id
_entity.type
_entity.pdbx_description
1 polymer ?
#
loop_
_entity_poly.entity_id
_entity_poly.type
_entity_poly.pdbx_seq_one_letter_code
_entity_poly.pdbx_strand_id
1 'polypeptide(L)'
;MSNNKKKWTFMVYMAGDNNLDNNGVIDLNEMKNVGSTKEINIIAQFDRYQSGLPTRRFYLQKDTSIDADVVQSLGEINTGDPAAITDFINWGVDNYPADHYLLVLWNHGQGWDDTDIYAGERGQDARLTRPSILRHALFRTTVEEAAKRSAADGEMERAILLDDNAKDFLDNLETKKILNGAKTKIGHKIDILGMDACLMSMAEVVYQMKDAVLYTVGSEETEPLDGWPYDTILNELSKKPDMTPDALSKLIVQKYIASYNGSGEAVTHSACDLMASSQFTNAFKNFSSAMKTGLNEDKIRTAIVNVRNKVQDYNTADNVDLVDLCQLLKSASVSNNIKNACDTLISTIKGTSGLVIASGSLGTAMEHSHGVAIYFPTRLVSPLYAGLDFTKETGWGDFLKKYVEVTRSR
;
A
#
# COMPACT_ATOMS: atom_id res chain seq x y z
N MET A 1 -29.66 -25.27 -3.13
CA MET A 1 -28.87 -24.93 -4.34
C MET A 1 -27.45 -25.40 -4.07
N SER A 2 -26.79 -26.09 -5.00
CA SER A 2 -25.38 -26.45 -4.83
C SER A 2 -24.55 -25.17 -4.83
N ASN A 3 -23.82 -24.93 -3.74
CA ASN A 3 -23.02 -23.72 -3.56
C ASN A 3 -21.78 -23.82 -4.49
N ASN A 4 -21.89 -23.31 -5.71
CA ASN A 4 -20.90 -23.48 -6.78
C ASN A 4 -19.71 -22.51 -6.61
N LYS A 5 -19.21 -22.41 -5.38
CA LYS A 5 -18.07 -21.57 -5.02
C LYS A 5 -16.79 -22.18 -5.59
N LYS A 6 -15.93 -21.32 -6.13
CA LYS A 6 -14.55 -21.65 -6.46
C LYS A 6 -13.65 -21.47 -5.22
N LYS A 7 -12.41 -21.97 -5.26
CA LYS A 7 -11.45 -21.80 -4.15
C LYS A 7 -11.02 -20.36 -3.98
N TRP A 8 -10.68 -19.72 -5.10
CA TRP A 8 -10.24 -18.33 -5.13
C TRP A 8 -11.01 -17.51 -6.15
N THR A 9 -11.29 -16.26 -5.77
CA THR A 9 -11.54 -15.17 -6.72
C THR A 9 -10.42 -14.16 -6.58
N PHE A 10 -9.58 -14.08 -7.61
CA PHE A 10 -8.48 -13.14 -7.75
C PHE A 10 -9.00 -11.93 -8.53
N MET A 11 -9.08 -10.78 -7.86
CA MET A 11 -9.69 -9.55 -8.37
C MET A 11 -8.58 -8.52 -8.56
N VAL A 12 -8.44 -7.94 -9.75
CA VAL A 12 -7.49 -6.86 -10.01
C VAL A 12 -8.25 -5.59 -10.36
N TYR A 13 -8.10 -4.55 -9.55
CA TYR A 13 -8.67 -3.22 -9.81
C TYR A 13 -7.56 -2.32 -10.33
N MET A 14 -7.60 -2.06 -11.64
CA MET A 14 -6.53 -1.42 -12.40
C MET A 14 -6.96 -0.01 -12.78
N ALA A 15 -6.37 0.98 -12.10
CA ALA A 15 -6.54 2.39 -12.43
C ALA A 15 -5.42 2.78 -13.41
N GLY A 16 -5.66 2.55 -14.70
CA GLY A 16 -4.71 2.83 -15.79
C GLY A 16 -4.99 4.11 -16.55
N ASP A 17 -5.88 4.97 -16.06
CA ASP A 17 -6.10 6.30 -16.61
C ASP A 17 -5.00 7.29 -16.16
N ASN A 18 -3.77 6.95 -16.55
CA ASN A 18 -2.53 7.66 -16.28
C ASN A 18 -1.39 7.04 -17.13
N ASN A 19 -0.14 7.35 -16.81
CA ASN A 19 1.04 6.90 -17.55
C ASN A 19 1.33 5.37 -17.53
N LEU A 20 0.55 4.56 -16.81
CA LEU A 20 0.72 3.10 -16.72
C LEU A 20 -0.16 2.30 -17.69
N ASP A 21 -1.06 2.92 -18.46
CA ASP A 21 -2.02 2.26 -19.38
C ASP A 21 -1.45 1.08 -20.20
N ASN A 22 -0.23 1.20 -20.73
CA ASN A 22 0.38 0.11 -21.51
C ASN A 22 0.83 -1.08 -20.64
N ASN A 23 1.29 -0.83 -19.42
CA ASN A 23 1.69 -1.85 -18.45
C ASN A 23 0.46 -2.68 -18.02
N GLY A 24 -0.67 -2.02 -17.75
CA GLY A 24 -1.90 -2.74 -17.42
C GLY A 24 -2.42 -3.64 -18.56
N VAL A 25 -2.11 -3.31 -19.83
CA VAL A 25 -2.37 -4.24 -20.96
C VAL A 25 -1.42 -5.44 -20.94
N ILE A 26 -0.16 -5.28 -20.52
CA ILE A 26 0.79 -6.39 -20.34
C ILE A 26 0.27 -7.33 -19.26
N ASP A 27 -0.08 -6.80 -18.08
CA ASP A 27 -0.53 -7.59 -16.92
C ASP A 27 -1.84 -8.35 -17.20
N LEU A 28 -2.77 -7.73 -17.94
CA LEU A 28 -3.96 -8.43 -18.44
C LEU A 28 -3.61 -9.62 -19.34
N ASN A 29 -2.56 -9.53 -20.17
CA ASN A 29 -2.09 -10.66 -20.98
C ASN A 29 -1.35 -11.70 -20.14
N GLU A 30 -0.58 -11.29 -19.12
CA GLU A 30 0.05 -12.21 -18.16
C GLU A 30 -0.99 -13.06 -17.43
N MET A 31 -2.01 -12.42 -16.86
CA MET A 31 -3.13 -13.10 -16.21
C MET A 31 -3.84 -14.06 -17.17
N LYS A 32 -3.99 -13.69 -18.45
CA LYS A 32 -4.60 -14.53 -19.50
C LYS A 32 -3.73 -15.71 -19.93
N ASN A 33 -2.41 -15.67 -19.79
CA ASN A 33 -1.54 -16.83 -20.05
C ASN A 33 -1.89 -18.03 -19.14
N VAL A 34 -2.53 -17.77 -17.99
CA VAL A 34 -3.09 -18.79 -17.09
C VAL A 34 -4.60 -18.93 -17.28
N GLY A 35 -5.34 -17.82 -17.16
CA GLY A 35 -6.79 -17.77 -17.29
C GLY A 35 -7.57 -18.41 -16.13
N SER A 36 -8.85 -18.05 -16.02
CA SER A 36 -9.78 -18.61 -15.04
C SER A 36 -9.98 -20.11 -15.25
N THR A 37 -10.02 -20.87 -14.16
CA THR A 37 -10.13 -22.33 -14.17
C THR A 37 -11.47 -22.80 -13.60
N LYS A 38 -11.64 -24.12 -13.39
CA LYS A 38 -12.79 -24.65 -12.65
C LYS A 38 -12.77 -24.27 -11.17
N GLU A 39 -11.57 -24.10 -10.60
CA GLU A 39 -11.35 -23.88 -9.16
C GLU A 39 -10.96 -22.43 -8.82
N ILE A 40 -10.67 -21.57 -9.80
CA ILE A 40 -10.28 -20.17 -9.61
C ILE A 40 -11.02 -19.26 -10.58
N ASN A 41 -11.47 -18.10 -10.11
CA ASN A 41 -11.87 -16.96 -10.94
C ASN A 41 -10.72 -15.95 -11.00
N ILE A 42 -10.40 -15.45 -12.19
CA ILE A 42 -9.48 -14.34 -12.40
C ILE A 42 -10.28 -13.25 -13.10
N ILE A 43 -10.54 -12.17 -12.38
CA ILE A 43 -11.39 -11.06 -12.85
C ILE A 43 -10.65 -9.74 -12.68
N ALA A 44 -10.86 -8.84 -13.64
CA ALA A 44 -10.26 -7.51 -13.60
C ALA A 44 -11.32 -6.44 -13.90
N GLN A 45 -11.11 -5.24 -13.37
CA GLN A 45 -11.67 -4.02 -13.91
C GLN A 45 -10.50 -3.11 -14.29
N PHE A 46 -10.47 -2.67 -15.55
CA PHE A 46 -9.40 -1.81 -16.06
C PHE A 46 -9.99 -0.57 -16.68
N ASP A 47 -9.55 0.58 -16.18
CA ASP A 47 -9.77 1.88 -16.78
C ASP A 47 -8.52 2.34 -17.55
N ARG A 48 -8.71 2.99 -18.70
CA ARG A 48 -7.65 3.13 -19.72
C ARG A 48 -7.50 4.55 -20.22
N TYR A 49 -6.29 5.09 -20.13
CA TYR A 49 -5.94 6.46 -20.55
C TYR A 49 -6.19 6.78 -22.03
N GLN A 50 -6.28 5.77 -22.91
CA GLN A 50 -6.45 6.01 -24.35
C GLN A 50 -7.84 6.57 -24.65
N SER A 51 -7.90 7.89 -24.85
CA SER A 51 -9.10 8.69 -25.14
C SER A 51 -10.17 7.93 -25.95
N GLY A 52 -11.27 7.59 -25.27
CA GLY A 52 -12.42 6.91 -25.85
C GLY A 52 -12.46 5.38 -25.70
N LEU A 53 -11.48 4.76 -25.03
CA LEU A 53 -11.62 3.38 -24.56
C LEU A 53 -12.38 3.36 -23.22
N PRO A 54 -13.55 2.72 -23.13
CA PRO A 54 -14.31 2.69 -21.88
C PRO A 54 -13.66 1.73 -20.88
N THR A 55 -13.84 2.03 -19.59
CA THR A 55 -13.63 1.09 -18.51
C THR A 55 -14.39 -0.22 -18.78
N ARG A 56 -13.71 -1.34 -18.55
CA ARG A 56 -14.25 -2.68 -18.80
C ARG A 56 -14.01 -3.60 -17.63
N ARG A 57 -14.92 -4.55 -17.45
CA ARG A 57 -14.75 -5.72 -16.58
C ARG A 57 -14.49 -6.95 -17.41
N PHE A 58 -13.59 -7.78 -16.92
CA PHE A 58 -13.08 -8.96 -17.60
C PHE A 58 -13.29 -10.21 -16.75
N TYR A 59 -13.64 -11.31 -17.40
CA TYR A 59 -13.44 -12.65 -16.88
C TYR A 59 -12.33 -13.28 -17.71
N LEU A 60 -11.11 -13.27 -17.18
CA LEU A 60 -9.93 -13.57 -17.97
C LEU A 60 -9.84 -15.06 -18.27
N GLN A 61 -9.61 -15.40 -19.53
CA GLN A 61 -9.51 -16.76 -20.03
C GLN A 61 -8.24 -16.95 -20.83
N LYS A 62 -7.80 -18.21 -20.88
CA LYS A 62 -6.64 -18.62 -21.66
C LYS A 62 -7.01 -18.81 -23.12
N ASP A 63 -6.07 -18.49 -24.01
CA ASP A 63 -6.17 -18.67 -25.47
C ASP A 63 -7.32 -17.87 -26.15
N THR A 64 -7.88 -16.86 -25.46
CA THR A 64 -8.86 -15.88 -25.99
C THR A 64 -8.19 -14.50 -26.19
N SER A 65 -8.77 -13.61 -26.99
CA SER A 65 -8.37 -12.20 -27.02
C SER A 65 -8.88 -11.43 -25.79
N ILE A 66 -8.29 -10.26 -25.48
CA ILE A 66 -8.77 -9.38 -24.40
C ILE A 66 -10.23 -8.96 -24.65
N ASP A 67 -10.60 -8.58 -25.87
CA ASP A 67 -11.97 -8.18 -26.21
C ASP A 67 -13.00 -9.32 -26.02
N ALA A 68 -12.59 -10.59 -26.18
CA ALA A 68 -13.46 -11.74 -25.99
C ALA A 68 -13.74 -12.06 -24.51
N ASP A 69 -12.93 -11.53 -23.59
CA ASP A 69 -13.10 -11.70 -22.14
C ASP A 69 -13.86 -10.54 -21.48
N VAL A 70 -14.24 -9.50 -22.24
CA VAL A 70 -15.05 -8.38 -21.74
C VAL A 70 -16.45 -8.88 -21.40
N VAL A 71 -16.78 -8.86 -20.10
CA VAL A 71 -18.09 -9.26 -19.57
C VAL A 71 -19.00 -8.08 -19.24
N GLN A 72 -18.42 -6.88 -19.07
CA GLN A 72 -19.17 -5.63 -18.90
C GLN A 72 -18.32 -4.46 -19.42
N SER A 73 -18.96 -3.45 -20.02
CA SER A 73 -18.36 -2.14 -20.27
C SER A 73 -19.16 -1.09 -19.50
N LEU A 74 -18.47 -0.18 -18.83
CA LEU A 74 -19.07 0.77 -17.88
C LEU A 74 -19.21 2.20 -18.44
N GLY A 75 -18.58 2.49 -19.60
CA GLY A 75 -18.28 3.86 -20.02
C GLY A 75 -16.99 4.33 -19.36
N GLU A 76 -16.84 5.64 -19.19
CA GLU A 76 -15.81 6.21 -18.30
C GLU A 76 -16.27 6.08 -16.84
N ILE A 77 -15.33 5.87 -15.91
CA ILE A 77 -15.58 6.02 -14.47
C ILE A 77 -14.56 7.00 -13.86
N ASN A 78 -14.67 7.24 -12.55
CA ASN A 78 -13.58 7.80 -11.75
C ASN A 78 -13.08 6.65 -10.89
N THR A 79 -11.88 6.14 -11.16
CA THR A 79 -11.28 5.03 -10.42
C THR A 79 -10.87 5.39 -8.99
N GLY A 80 -10.66 6.69 -8.72
CA GLY A 80 -10.48 7.25 -7.38
C GLY A 80 -11.78 7.36 -6.56
N ASP A 81 -12.98 7.34 -7.15
CA ASP A 81 -14.23 7.38 -6.36
C ASP A 81 -14.43 6.04 -5.62
N PRO A 82 -14.54 6.04 -4.27
CA PRO A 82 -14.82 4.83 -3.50
C PRO A 82 -16.02 4.01 -3.98
N ALA A 83 -17.01 4.66 -4.62
CA ALA A 83 -18.15 3.98 -5.21
C ALA A 83 -17.75 2.98 -6.33
N ALA A 84 -16.75 3.31 -7.15
CA ALA A 84 -16.34 2.51 -8.31
C ALA A 84 -15.71 1.16 -7.90
N ILE A 85 -14.74 1.20 -6.98
CA ILE A 85 -14.13 -0.01 -6.42
C ILE A 85 -15.12 -0.79 -5.54
N THR A 86 -16.04 -0.12 -4.84
CA THR A 86 -17.12 -0.78 -4.09
C THR A 86 -18.04 -1.56 -5.03
N ASP A 87 -18.42 -1.00 -6.18
CA ASP A 87 -19.22 -1.70 -7.19
C ASP A 87 -18.45 -2.89 -7.80
N PHE A 88 -17.16 -2.73 -8.10
CA PHE A 88 -16.32 -3.83 -8.60
C PHE A 88 -16.26 -5.01 -7.63
N ILE A 89 -15.99 -4.75 -6.34
CA ILE A 89 -15.94 -5.79 -5.32
C ILE A 89 -17.32 -6.47 -5.17
N ASN A 90 -18.40 -5.69 -5.12
CA ASN A 90 -19.76 -6.23 -5.01
C ASN A 90 -20.09 -7.14 -6.21
N TRP A 91 -19.82 -6.67 -7.43
CA TRP A 91 -19.99 -7.41 -8.67
C TRP A 91 -19.15 -8.69 -8.70
N GLY A 92 -17.90 -8.62 -8.27
CA GLY A 92 -16.98 -9.76 -8.17
C GLY A 92 -17.51 -10.83 -7.24
N VAL A 93 -17.94 -10.45 -6.03
CA VAL A 93 -18.51 -11.38 -5.04
C VAL A 93 -19.83 -12.00 -5.50
N ASP A 94 -20.71 -11.23 -6.14
CA ASP A 94 -22.03 -11.73 -6.58
C ASP A 94 -21.94 -12.67 -7.79
N ASN A 95 -21.08 -12.38 -8.76
CA ASN A 95 -20.98 -13.15 -10.01
C ASN A 95 -19.93 -14.27 -9.94
N TYR A 96 -18.90 -14.10 -9.10
CA TYR A 96 -17.77 -15.02 -8.98
C TYR A 96 -17.53 -15.41 -7.51
N PRO A 97 -18.50 -16.07 -6.86
CA PRO A 97 -18.39 -16.41 -5.45
C PRO A 97 -17.29 -17.45 -5.21
N ALA A 98 -16.49 -17.23 -4.18
CA ALA A 98 -15.40 -18.11 -3.78
C ALA A 98 -15.33 -18.33 -2.25
N ASP A 99 -14.47 -19.27 -1.86
CA ASP A 99 -14.07 -19.49 -0.47
C ASP A 99 -13.10 -18.39 0.00
N HIS A 100 -12.10 -18.05 -0.82
CA HIS A 100 -11.12 -16.99 -0.56
C HIS A 100 -11.15 -15.86 -1.61
N TYR A 101 -10.88 -14.63 -1.18
CA TYR A 101 -10.81 -13.44 -2.03
C TYR A 101 -9.46 -12.74 -1.92
N LEU A 102 -8.78 -12.57 -3.06
CA LEU A 102 -7.64 -11.69 -3.21
C LEU A 102 -8.09 -10.45 -4.00
N LEU A 103 -7.83 -9.26 -3.47
CA LEU A 103 -8.01 -7.99 -4.18
C LEU A 103 -6.63 -7.36 -4.41
N VAL A 104 -6.25 -7.13 -5.66
CA VAL A 104 -5.09 -6.29 -6.01
C VAL A 104 -5.59 -4.88 -6.33
N LEU A 105 -4.97 -3.89 -5.69
CA LEU A 105 -5.02 -2.50 -6.12
C LEU A 105 -3.78 -2.27 -6.99
N TRP A 106 -4.00 -1.96 -8.27
CA TRP A 106 -2.94 -1.79 -9.26
C TRP A 106 -2.94 -0.34 -9.72
N ASN A 107 -1.86 0.40 -9.42
CA ASN A 107 -1.53 1.76 -9.89
C ASN A 107 -0.19 2.22 -9.24
N HIS A 108 0.17 3.49 -9.38
CA HIS A 108 1.02 4.22 -8.43
C HIS A 108 0.53 4.09 -6.98
N GLY A 109 1.45 4.24 -6.03
CA GLY A 109 1.20 4.28 -4.58
C GLY A 109 2.11 5.27 -3.85
N GLN A 110 1.75 5.61 -2.61
CA GLN A 110 2.58 6.42 -1.69
C GLN A 110 2.50 6.00 -0.22
N GLY A 111 1.95 4.82 0.05
CA GLY A 111 1.70 4.37 1.41
C GLY A 111 0.63 5.21 2.11
N TRP A 112 1.06 6.01 3.08
CA TRP A 112 0.17 6.74 3.99
C TRP A 112 -0.14 8.19 3.57
N ASP A 113 0.63 8.79 2.65
CA ASP A 113 0.51 10.22 2.34
C ASP A 113 -0.63 10.48 1.34
N ASP A 114 -1.77 10.92 1.87
CA ASP A 114 -2.98 11.29 1.13
C ASP A 114 -2.91 12.75 0.60
N THR A 115 -1.71 13.28 0.29
CA THR A 115 -1.56 14.68 -0.17
C THR A 115 -2.25 14.91 -1.51
N ASP A 116 -3.13 15.92 -1.57
CA ASP A 116 -3.93 16.24 -2.76
C ASP A 116 -3.11 16.92 -3.88
N ILE A 117 -2.61 16.10 -4.79
CA ILE A 117 -1.78 16.52 -5.94
C ILE A 117 -2.59 17.37 -6.95
N TYR A 118 -3.89 17.11 -7.08
CA TYR A 118 -4.77 17.79 -8.01
C TYR A 118 -5.35 19.10 -7.44
N ALA A 119 -5.09 19.43 -6.16
CA ALA A 119 -5.59 20.64 -5.49
C ALA A 119 -5.32 21.93 -6.28
N GLY A 120 -4.13 22.03 -6.88
CA GLY A 120 -3.72 23.18 -7.69
C GLY A 120 -4.56 23.33 -8.97
N GLU A 121 -4.84 22.23 -9.65
CA GLU A 121 -5.61 22.22 -10.90
C GLU A 121 -7.10 22.41 -10.67
N ARG A 122 -7.67 21.67 -9.71
CA ARG A 122 -9.07 21.82 -9.28
C ARG A 122 -9.35 23.26 -8.83
N GLY A 123 -8.36 23.92 -8.22
CA GLY A 123 -8.40 25.34 -7.85
C GLY A 123 -8.33 26.35 -9.00
N GLN A 124 -7.88 25.95 -10.20
CA GLN A 124 -7.94 26.78 -11.42
C GLN A 124 -9.30 26.60 -12.13
N ASP A 125 -9.75 25.37 -12.33
CA ASP A 125 -11.05 25.07 -12.97
C ASP A 125 -12.24 25.64 -12.18
N ALA A 126 -12.18 25.60 -10.84
CA ALA A 126 -13.20 26.20 -9.96
C ALA A 126 -13.33 27.74 -10.06
N ARG A 127 -12.42 28.43 -10.75
CA ARG A 127 -12.58 29.87 -11.07
C ARG A 127 -13.42 30.11 -12.31
N LEU A 128 -13.70 29.07 -13.11
CA LEU A 128 -14.39 29.16 -14.39
C LEU A 128 -15.76 28.47 -14.40
N THR A 129 -16.06 27.57 -13.46
CA THR A 129 -17.35 26.86 -13.39
C THR A 129 -17.98 26.79 -11.98
N ARG A 130 -19.29 26.53 -11.92
CA ARG A 130 -20.08 26.39 -10.67
C ARG A 130 -20.02 24.95 -10.13
N PRO A 131 -20.25 24.73 -8.82
CA PRO A 131 -19.58 23.66 -8.09
C PRO A 131 -20.17 22.26 -8.29
N SER A 132 -19.31 21.31 -8.70
CA SER A 132 -19.35 19.94 -8.18
C SER A 132 -18.70 19.89 -6.79
N ILE A 133 -18.90 18.79 -6.07
CA ILE A 133 -18.57 18.67 -4.64
C ILE A 133 -17.05 18.47 -4.46
N LEU A 134 -16.37 19.49 -3.92
CA LEU A 134 -14.96 19.41 -3.53
C LEU A 134 -14.79 18.45 -2.33
N ARG A 135 -14.52 17.16 -2.60
CA ARG A 135 -14.29 16.14 -1.55
C ARG A 135 -13.00 16.37 -0.75
N HIS A 136 -11.90 16.76 -1.42
CA HIS A 136 -10.55 16.78 -0.84
C HIS A 136 -10.08 18.15 -0.28
N ALA A 137 -10.83 19.23 -0.49
CA ALA A 137 -10.36 20.62 -0.29
C ALA A 137 -10.40 21.16 1.18
N LEU A 138 -10.24 20.32 2.20
CA LEU A 138 -10.50 20.71 3.61
C LEU A 138 -9.30 21.21 4.42
N PHE A 139 -8.07 21.18 3.88
CA PHE A 139 -6.90 21.78 4.56
C PHE A 139 -6.41 23.06 3.88
N ARG A 140 -6.76 24.21 4.48
CA ARG A 140 -6.25 25.54 4.11
C ARG A 140 -4.82 25.81 4.60
N THR A 141 -3.91 24.83 4.51
CA THR A 141 -2.53 25.20 4.16
C THR A 141 -2.61 25.85 2.78
N THR A 142 -2.00 27.01 2.57
CA THR A 142 -2.16 27.70 1.29
C THR A 142 -1.66 26.76 0.19
N VAL A 143 -2.44 26.63 -0.89
CA VAL A 143 -2.07 25.80 -2.06
C VAL A 143 -0.68 26.19 -2.57
N GLU A 144 -0.29 27.44 -2.36
CA GLU A 144 1.04 27.99 -2.62
C GLU A 144 2.17 27.41 -1.74
N GLU A 145 1.92 27.03 -0.48
CA GLU A 145 2.91 26.35 0.39
C GLU A 145 3.00 24.85 0.12
N ALA A 146 1.90 24.21 -0.30
CA ALA A 146 1.91 22.82 -0.76
C ALA A 146 2.64 22.71 -2.11
N ALA A 147 2.28 23.54 -3.09
CA ALA A 147 2.93 23.59 -4.40
C ALA A 147 4.41 24.04 -4.35
N LYS A 148 4.83 24.79 -3.32
CA LYS A 148 6.25 25.11 -3.09
C LYS A 148 7.06 23.94 -2.51
N ARG A 149 6.42 22.90 -1.99
CA ARG A 149 7.09 21.66 -1.57
C ARG A 149 7.24 20.73 -2.77
N SER A 150 6.15 20.44 -3.48
CA SER A 150 6.16 19.59 -4.68
C SER A 150 6.99 20.14 -5.85
N ALA A 151 7.36 21.43 -5.83
CA ALA A 151 8.26 22.04 -6.82
C ALA A 151 9.75 22.06 -6.40
N ALA A 152 10.09 21.58 -5.20
CA ALA A 152 11.47 21.55 -4.72
C ALA A 152 12.18 20.22 -5.04
N ASP A 153 11.43 19.13 -5.00
CA ASP A 153 11.89 17.78 -5.32
C ASP A 153 11.30 17.37 -6.68
N GLY A 154 12.16 17.01 -7.64
CA GLY A 154 11.88 17.09 -9.08
C GLY A 154 10.92 16.05 -9.68
N GLU A 155 10.25 15.24 -8.87
CA GLU A 155 9.27 14.24 -9.28
C GLU A 155 8.01 14.40 -8.44
N MET A 156 6.84 14.54 -9.08
CA MET A 156 5.59 14.80 -8.37
C MET A 156 5.12 13.59 -7.56
N GLU A 157 4.92 13.85 -6.27
CA GLU A 157 4.22 13.04 -5.24
C GLU A 157 2.76 12.70 -5.70
N ARG A 158 2.11 11.63 -5.17
CA ARG A 158 1.12 10.78 -5.91
C ARG A 158 -0.04 9.97 -5.22
N ALA A 159 -0.14 9.74 -3.90
CA ALA A 159 -1.22 8.87 -3.31
C ALA A 159 -1.38 7.43 -3.94
N ILE A 160 -2.55 6.74 -3.84
CA ILE A 160 -2.86 5.43 -4.48
C ILE A 160 -4.18 5.47 -5.31
N LEU A 161 -4.25 4.66 -6.38
CA LEU A 161 -5.38 4.60 -7.34
C LEU A 161 -5.71 5.97 -7.97
N LEU A 162 -4.69 6.60 -8.55
CA LEU A 162 -4.78 7.82 -9.36
C LEU A 162 -5.60 7.68 -10.63
N ASP A 163 -6.41 8.71 -10.89
CA ASP A 163 -7.19 8.92 -12.08
C ASP A 163 -6.90 10.32 -12.65
N ASP A 164 -6.08 10.41 -13.71
CA ASP A 164 -5.61 11.71 -14.23
C ASP A 164 -6.72 12.48 -14.97
N ASN A 165 -7.70 11.79 -15.58
CA ASN A 165 -8.83 12.45 -16.25
C ASN A 165 -9.88 12.94 -15.26
N ALA A 166 -10.24 12.13 -14.25
CA ALA A 166 -11.14 12.56 -13.18
C ALA A 166 -10.46 13.51 -12.18
N LYS A 167 -9.12 13.54 -12.18
CA LYS A 167 -8.28 14.29 -11.24
C LYS A 167 -8.59 13.92 -9.80
N ASP A 168 -8.62 12.62 -9.49
CA ASP A 168 -8.97 12.08 -8.17
C ASP A 168 -8.09 10.86 -7.81
N PHE A 169 -8.14 10.46 -6.55
CA PHE A 169 -7.39 9.33 -6.01
C PHE A 169 -8.12 8.77 -4.79
N LEU A 170 -7.72 7.58 -4.33
CA LEU A 170 -8.33 6.95 -3.16
C LEU A 170 -7.50 7.18 -1.89
N ASP A 171 -8.08 7.86 -0.90
CA ASP A 171 -7.40 8.10 0.39
C ASP A 171 -7.42 6.86 1.32
N ASN A 172 -6.52 6.83 2.32
CA ASN A 172 -6.39 5.72 3.27
C ASN A 172 -7.64 5.51 4.18
N LEU A 173 -8.40 6.56 4.48
CA LEU A 173 -9.64 6.50 5.26
C LEU A 173 -10.82 5.99 4.43
N GLU A 174 -10.87 6.32 3.14
CA GLU A 174 -11.82 5.82 2.16
C GLU A 174 -11.55 4.36 1.82
N THR A 175 -10.29 4.00 1.58
CA THR A 175 -9.82 2.60 1.48
C THR A 175 -10.33 1.77 2.66
N LYS A 176 -10.18 2.25 3.90
CA LYS A 176 -10.74 1.59 5.08
C LYS A 176 -12.27 1.41 5.02
N LYS A 177 -13.04 2.40 4.53
CA LYS A 177 -14.50 2.28 4.41
C LYS A 177 -14.88 1.21 3.37
N ILE A 178 -14.25 1.22 2.21
CA ILE A 178 -14.45 0.24 1.12
C ILE A 178 -14.19 -1.17 1.63
N LEU A 179 -13.03 -1.41 2.25
CA LEU A 179 -12.63 -2.75 2.71
C LEU A 179 -13.57 -3.26 3.82
N ASN A 180 -14.10 -2.38 4.68
CA ASN A 180 -15.13 -2.76 5.65
C ASN A 180 -16.48 -3.12 4.97
N GLY A 181 -16.87 -2.38 3.93
CA GLY A 181 -18.03 -2.73 3.10
C GLY A 181 -17.85 -4.08 2.40
N ALA A 182 -16.68 -4.32 1.82
CA ALA A 182 -16.28 -5.58 1.20
C ALA A 182 -16.34 -6.75 2.19
N LYS A 183 -15.79 -6.59 3.40
CA LYS A 183 -15.91 -7.59 4.48
C LYS A 183 -17.37 -7.90 4.82
N THR A 184 -18.23 -6.89 4.88
CA THR A 184 -19.68 -7.10 5.11
C THR A 184 -20.35 -7.82 3.95
N LYS A 185 -19.95 -7.54 2.71
CA LYS A 185 -20.45 -8.19 1.48
C LYS A 185 -20.03 -9.66 1.37
N ILE A 186 -18.76 -9.94 1.65
CA ILE A 186 -18.15 -11.28 1.61
C ILE A 186 -18.67 -12.16 2.75
N GLY A 187 -18.90 -11.56 3.93
CA GLY A 187 -19.28 -12.26 5.17
C GLY A 187 -18.09 -12.59 6.08
N HIS A 188 -16.86 -12.47 5.56
CA HIS A 188 -15.60 -12.54 6.30
C HIS A 188 -14.63 -11.46 5.80
N LYS A 189 -13.47 -11.31 6.45
CA LYS A 189 -12.41 -10.38 6.01
C LYS A 189 -11.93 -10.73 4.59
N ILE A 190 -11.49 -9.74 3.80
CA ILE A 190 -10.74 -10.04 2.57
C ILE A 190 -9.50 -10.85 2.95
N ASP A 191 -9.26 -11.97 2.28
CA ASP A 191 -8.17 -12.87 2.62
C ASP A 191 -6.80 -12.25 2.32
N ILE A 192 -6.64 -11.64 1.15
CA ILE A 192 -5.41 -10.95 0.75
C ILE A 192 -5.75 -9.62 0.08
N LEU A 193 -5.14 -8.52 0.55
CA LEU A 193 -5.05 -7.26 -0.18
C LEU A 193 -3.64 -7.13 -0.78
N GLY A 194 -3.54 -7.35 -2.08
CA GLY A 194 -2.37 -7.00 -2.86
C GLY A 194 -2.37 -5.51 -3.19
N MET A 195 -1.19 -4.91 -3.18
CA MET A 195 -0.95 -3.54 -3.60
C MET A 195 0.25 -3.60 -4.54
N ASP A 196 -0.06 -3.65 -5.83
CA ASP A 196 0.90 -3.55 -6.94
C ASP A 196 1.04 -2.05 -7.21
N ALA A 197 1.78 -1.42 -6.28
CA ALA A 197 1.80 0.01 -5.99
C ALA A 197 2.93 0.35 -5.00
N CYS A 198 3.63 1.46 -5.29
CA CYS A 198 4.77 1.96 -4.53
C CYS A 198 4.49 2.25 -3.04
N LEU A 199 5.48 1.99 -2.18
CA LEU A 199 5.52 2.42 -0.77
C LEU A 199 4.34 1.90 0.10
N MET A 200 3.64 0.83 -0.28
CA MET A 200 2.41 0.41 0.40
C MET A 200 2.61 -0.48 1.64
N SER A 201 3.82 -1.03 1.89
CA SER A 201 4.14 -1.78 3.11
C SER A 201 4.59 -0.87 4.26
N MET A 202 3.71 0.05 4.63
CA MET A 202 3.90 0.98 5.76
C MET A 202 3.08 0.53 6.97
N ALA A 203 3.64 0.66 8.17
CA ALA A 203 2.98 0.30 9.42
C ALA A 203 1.62 1.01 9.61
N GLU A 204 1.52 2.24 9.13
CA GLU A 204 0.31 3.05 9.08
C GLU A 204 -0.79 2.38 8.25
N VAL A 205 -0.46 2.03 7.00
CA VAL A 205 -1.36 1.43 6.00
C VAL A 205 -1.86 0.07 6.49
N VAL A 206 -0.91 -0.80 6.90
CA VAL A 206 -1.18 -2.13 7.44
C VAL A 206 -2.12 -2.06 8.66
N TYR A 207 -1.92 -1.08 9.55
CA TYR A 207 -2.81 -0.88 10.70
C TYR A 207 -4.19 -0.35 10.30
N GLN A 208 -4.27 0.56 9.32
CA GLN A 208 -5.52 1.16 8.84
C GLN A 208 -6.48 0.10 8.26
N MET A 209 -5.93 -0.98 7.68
CA MET A 209 -6.66 -2.08 7.02
C MET A 209 -7.03 -3.26 7.94
N LYS A 210 -6.45 -3.35 9.15
CA LYS A 210 -6.50 -4.53 10.04
C LYS A 210 -7.87 -5.10 10.35
N ASP A 211 -8.92 -4.30 10.34
CA ASP A 211 -10.27 -4.74 10.72
C ASP A 211 -11.01 -5.43 9.57
N ALA A 212 -10.56 -5.22 8.33
CA ALA A 212 -11.19 -5.66 7.10
C ALA A 212 -10.41 -6.75 6.34
N VAL A 213 -9.09 -6.84 6.54
CA VAL A 213 -8.17 -7.70 5.77
C VAL A 213 -7.46 -8.71 6.69
N LEU A 214 -7.12 -9.89 6.18
CA LEU A 214 -6.25 -10.87 6.87
C LEU A 214 -4.77 -10.66 6.55
N TYR A 215 -4.41 -10.60 5.27
CA TYR A 215 -3.03 -10.39 4.83
C TYR A 215 -2.90 -9.20 3.87
N THR A 216 -1.85 -8.39 4.00
CA THR A 216 -1.45 -7.40 2.98
C THR A 216 -0.15 -7.82 2.31
N VAL A 217 0.01 -7.47 1.04
CA VAL A 217 1.18 -7.86 0.23
C VAL A 217 1.56 -6.66 -0.64
N GLY A 218 2.79 -6.14 -0.49
CA GLY A 218 3.34 -5.00 -1.26
C GLY A 218 4.78 -4.62 -0.87
N SER A 219 5.34 -3.62 -1.55
CA SER A 219 6.71 -3.08 -1.35
C SER A 219 6.80 -1.96 -0.28
N GLU A 220 7.95 -1.87 0.37
CA GLU A 220 8.37 -0.74 1.23
C GLU A 220 8.92 0.43 0.39
N GLU A 221 9.46 0.11 -0.79
CA GLU A 221 10.01 1.01 -1.82
C GLU A 221 9.01 1.23 -2.99
N THR A 222 9.34 2.09 -3.95
CA THR A 222 8.74 2.10 -5.28
C THR A 222 8.88 0.75 -5.99
N GLU A 223 7.85 0.36 -6.75
CA GLU A 223 7.86 -0.85 -7.57
C GLU A 223 8.21 -0.49 -9.03
N PRO A 224 9.03 -1.29 -9.75
CA PRO A 224 9.32 -1.04 -11.16
C PRO A 224 8.06 -1.19 -12.03
N LEU A 225 8.06 -0.58 -13.21
CA LEU A 225 6.88 -0.52 -14.11
C LEU A 225 6.33 -1.90 -14.54
N ASP A 226 7.14 -2.96 -14.46
CA ASP A 226 6.72 -4.33 -14.78
C ASP A 226 5.82 -4.97 -13.70
N GLY A 227 5.70 -4.36 -12.50
CA GLY A 227 4.78 -4.76 -11.44
C GLY A 227 4.91 -6.22 -10.96
N TRP A 228 3.78 -6.82 -10.61
CA TRP A 228 3.74 -8.22 -10.18
C TRP A 228 3.85 -9.21 -11.36
N PRO A 229 4.64 -10.30 -11.26
CA PRO A 229 4.70 -11.32 -12.30
C PRO A 229 3.47 -12.25 -12.25
N TYR A 230 2.34 -11.74 -12.72
CA TYR A 230 0.99 -12.32 -12.58
C TYR A 230 0.92 -13.74 -13.11
N ASP A 231 1.51 -14.00 -14.27
CA ASP A 231 1.49 -15.33 -14.89
C ASP A 231 2.15 -16.37 -13.98
N THR A 232 3.28 -16.04 -13.34
CA THR A 232 4.03 -16.97 -12.48
C THR A 232 3.33 -17.25 -11.16
N ILE A 233 2.61 -16.26 -10.62
CA ILE A 233 1.82 -16.35 -9.38
C ILE A 233 0.57 -17.21 -9.65
N LEU A 234 -0.20 -16.84 -10.68
CA LEU A 234 -1.45 -17.51 -11.03
C LEU A 234 -1.22 -18.93 -11.54
N ASN A 235 -0.09 -19.21 -12.22
CA ASN A 235 0.29 -20.56 -12.66
C ASN A 235 0.48 -21.49 -11.46
N GLU A 236 1.14 -21.05 -10.38
CA GLU A 236 1.27 -21.86 -9.17
C GLU A 236 -0.06 -21.99 -8.40
N LEU A 237 -0.86 -20.93 -8.31
CA LEU A 237 -2.20 -21.01 -7.72
C LEU A 237 -3.11 -21.98 -8.49
N SER A 238 -3.06 -21.98 -9.82
CA SER A 238 -3.87 -22.88 -10.66
C SER A 238 -3.51 -24.36 -10.52
N LYS A 239 -2.24 -24.68 -10.19
CA LYS A 239 -1.81 -26.05 -9.86
C LYS A 239 -2.23 -26.48 -8.46
N LYS A 240 -2.39 -25.52 -7.53
CA LYS A 240 -2.74 -25.77 -6.12
C LYS A 240 -3.83 -24.79 -5.65
N PRO A 241 -5.08 -24.96 -6.10
CA PRO A 241 -6.15 -24.01 -5.78
C PRO A 241 -6.55 -24.04 -4.29
N ASP A 242 -6.31 -25.13 -3.56
CA ASP A 242 -6.43 -25.21 -2.09
C ASP A 242 -5.26 -24.52 -1.34
N MET A 243 -4.63 -23.50 -1.93
CA MET A 243 -3.59 -22.72 -1.25
C MET A 243 -4.24 -21.83 -0.17
N THR A 244 -3.69 -21.87 1.04
CA THR A 244 -4.11 -20.98 2.13
C THR A 244 -3.69 -19.54 1.85
N PRO A 245 -4.40 -18.53 2.41
CA PRO A 245 -4.03 -17.13 2.24
C PRO A 245 -2.60 -16.80 2.69
N ASP A 246 -2.12 -17.40 3.79
CA ASP A 246 -0.74 -17.20 4.26
C ASP A 246 0.30 -17.74 3.26
N ALA A 247 0.01 -18.88 2.61
CA ALA A 247 0.90 -19.51 1.65
C ALA A 247 0.92 -18.75 0.32
N LEU A 248 -0.24 -18.25 -0.14
CA LEU A 248 -0.32 -17.42 -1.34
C LEU A 248 0.37 -16.06 -1.13
N SER A 249 0.20 -15.44 0.04
CA SER A 249 0.89 -14.18 0.38
C SER A 249 2.42 -14.33 0.37
N LYS A 250 2.94 -15.42 0.96
CA LYS A 250 4.39 -15.75 0.91
C LYS A 250 4.89 -16.06 -0.49
N LEU A 251 4.06 -16.75 -1.30
CA LEU A 251 4.38 -17.09 -2.68
C LEU A 251 4.47 -15.85 -3.57
N ILE A 252 3.59 -14.87 -3.41
CA ILE A 252 3.64 -13.61 -4.17
C ILE A 252 4.98 -12.90 -3.94
N VAL A 253 5.37 -12.69 -2.67
CA VAL A 253 6.68 -12.12 -2.30
C VAL A 253 7.83 -12.90 -2.95
N GLN A 254 7.77 -14.24 -2.88
CA GLN A 254 8.80 -15.09 -3.49
C GLN A 254 8.87 -14.92 -5.02
N LYS A 255 7.72 -14.81 -5.70
CA LYS A 255 7.65 -14.68 -7.17
C LYS A 255 8.14 -13.32 -7.64
N TYR A 256 7.70 -12.24 -6.99
CA TYR A 256 8.15 -10.87 -7.29
C TYR A 256 9.66 -10.72 -7.10
N ILE A 257 10.21 -11.16 -5.96
CA ILE A 257 11.67 -11.09 -5.75
C ILE A 257 12.43 -11.99 -6.74
N ALA A 258 11.80 -13.06 -7.27
CA ALA A 258 12.42 -13.89 -8.29
C ALA A 258 12.35 -13.29 -9.71
N SER A 259 11.32 -12.51 -10.07
CA SER A 259 11.21 -11.90 -11.41
C SER A 259 12.26 -10.81 -11.63
N TYR A 260 12.57 -10.01 -10.61
CA TYR A 260 13.59 -8.96 -10.69
C TYR A 260 15.04 -9.46 -10.52
N ASN A 261 15.28 -10.75 -10.28
CA ASN A 261 16.64 -11.25 -10.08
C ASN A 261 17.49 -11.15 -11.37
N GLY A 262 18.52 -10.30 -11.33
CA GLY A 262 19.40 -10.03 -12.47
C GLY A 262 18.90 -8.92 -13.40
N SER A 263 17.79 -8.26 -13.10
CA SER A 263 17.30 -7.07 -13.83
C SER A 263 18.25 -5.87 -13.70
N GLY A 264 18.86 -5.71 -12.52
CA GLY A 264 19.61 -4.50 -12.11
C GLY A 264 18.78 -3.58 -11.22
N GLU A 265 17.47 -3.79 -11.11
CA GLU A 265 16.58 -3.03 -10.22
C GLU A 265 16.86 -3.32 -8.74
N ALA A 266 16.71 -2.28 -7.92
CA ALA A 266 16.67 -2.40 -6.47
C ALA A 266 15.19 -2.42 -6.04
N VAL A 267 14.74 -3.52 -5.45
CA VAL A 267 13.33 -3.73 -5.11
C VAL A 267 13.18 -4.28 -3.69
N THR A 268 12.01 -4.05 -3.10
CA THR A 268 11.56 -4.72 -1.88
C THR A 268 10.21 -5.37 -2.12
N HIS A 269 9.87 -6.40 -1.36
CA HIS A 269 8.49 -6.88 -1.28
C HIS A 269 8.27 -7.61 0.04
N SER A 270 7.08 -7.48 0.60
CA SER A 270 6.70 -8.13 1.86
C SER A 270 5.25 -8.58 1.90
N ALA A 271 4.95 -9.44 2.88
CA ALA A 271 3.62 -9.89 3.22
C ALA A 271 3.42 -9.77 4.73
N CYS A 272 2.36 -9.08 5.15
CA CYS A 272 2.02 -8.86 6.56
C CYS A 272 0.75 -9.64 6.98
N ASP A 273 0.76 -10.21 8.19
CA ASP A 273 -0.40 -10.82 8.86
C ASP A 273 -1.07 -9.82 9.80
N LEU A 274 -2.27 -9.34 9.44
CA LEU A 274 -2.98 -8.28 10.16
C LEU A 274 -3.71 -8.82 11.41
N MET A 275 -3.62 -10.12 11.70
CA MET A 275 -3.99 -10.66 13.02
C MET A 275 -2.92 -10.30 14.07
N ALA A 276 -1.66 -10.09 13.66
CA ALA A 276 -0.57 -9.64 14.52
C ALA A 276 -0.64 -8.15 14.88
N SER A 277 -1.50 -7.33 14.25
CA SER A 277 -1.53 -5.87 14.45
C SER A 277 -1.69 -5.47 15.92
N SER A 278 -2.49 -6.19 16.72
CA SER A 278 -2.72 -5.84 18.14
C SER A 278 -1.47 -5.94 19.01
N GLN A 279 -0.64 -6.98 18.84
CA GLN A 279 0.61 -7.11 19.59
C GLN A 279 1.66 -6.11 19.08
N PHE A 280 1.74 -5.91 17.76
CA PHE A 280 2.62 -4.95 17.11
C PHE A 280 2.35 -3.52 17.62
N THR A 281 1.11 -3.05 17.57
CA THR A 281 0.74 -1.69 18.01
C THR A 281 1.01 -1.47 19.50
N ASN A 282 0.82 -2.49 20.35
CA ASN A 282 1.17 -2.41 21.77
C ASN A 282 2.70 -2.29 21.99
N ALA A 283 3.52 -3.04 21.25
CA ALA A 283 4.97 -2.88 21.27
C ALA A 283 5.39 -1.49 20.73
N PHE A 284 4.77 -1.05 19.64
CA PHE A 284 5.02 0.23 18.99
C PHE A 284 4.70 1.42 19.91
N LYS A 285 3.63 1.33 20.69
CA LYS A 285 3.24 2.33 21.70
C LYS A 285 4.31 2.49 22.79
N ASN A 286 4.86 1.37 23.25
CA ASN A 286 5.97 1.36 24.22
C ASN A 286 7.24 1.95 23.60
N PHE A 287 7.57 1.61 22.35
CA PHE A 287 8.67 2.20 21.59
C PHE A 287 8.52 3.73 21.42
N SER A 288 7.34 4.19 20.98
CA SER A 288 7.01 5.62 20.82
C SER A 288 7.19 6.38 22.14
N SER A 289 6.71 5.82 23.25
CA SER A 289 6.86 6.39 24.59
C SER A 289 8.32 6.46 25.06
N ALA A 290 9.10 5.38 24.85
CA ALA A 290 10.51 5.33 25.18
C ALA A 290 11.33 6.36 24.37
N MET A 291 11.08 6.44 23.06
CA MET A 291 11.69 7.41 22.15
C MET A 291 11.34 8.85 22.55
N LYS A 292 10.05 9.16 22.77
CA LYS A 292 9.58 10.50 23.22
C LYS A 292 10.18 10.92 24.55
N THR A 293 10.43 9.97 25.45
CA THR A 293 11.12 10.21 26.74
C THR A 293 12.60 10.49 26.52
N GLY A 294 13.29 9.69 25.69
CA GLY A 294 14.71 9.85 25.38
C GLY A 294 15.08 11.20 24.76
N LEU A 295 14.15 11.86 24.06
CA LEU A 295 14.35 13.21 23.54
C LEU A 295 14.61 14.29 24.62
N ASN A 296 14.35 14.00 25.90
CA ASN A 296 14.67 14.91 27.01
C ASN A 296 16.19 14.95 27.33
N GLU A 297 16.97 13.98 26.86
CA GLU A 297 18.41 13.87 27.18
C GLU A 297 19.26 14.16 25.95
N ASP A 298 20.12 15.18 26.00
CA ASP A 298 20.94 15.62 24.86
C ASP A 298 21.74 14.50 24.18
N LYS A 299 22.31 13.57 24.96
CA LYS A 299 23.08 12.44 24.42
C LYS A 299 22.20 11.45 23.66
N ILE A 300 21.04 11.11 24.22
CA ILE A 300 20.08 10.19 23.60
C ILE A 300 19.44 10.84 22.37
N ARG A 301 19.02 12.10 22.47
CA ARG A 301 18.52 12.91 21.35
C ARG A 301 19.52 12.94 20.18
N THR A 302 20.80 13.20 20.47
CA THR A 302 21.87 13.18 19.44
C THR A 302 22.05 11.78 18.85
N ALA A 303 21.97 10.71 19.65
CA ALA A 303 22.03 9.34 19.16
C ALA A 303 20.84 8.99 18.25
N ILE A 304 19.61 9.43 18.58
CA ILE A 304 18.41 9.22 17.76
C ILE A 304 18.55 9.93 16.40
N VAL A 305 19.02 11.19 16.35
CA VAL A 305 19.28 11.90 15.09
C VAL A 305 20.34 11.18 14.25
N ASN A 306 21.44 10.74 14.88
CA ASN A 306 22.51 10.02 14.18
C ASN A 306 22.08 8.64 13.65
N VAL A 307 21.09 7.99 14.27
CA VAL A 307 20.48 6.76 13.74
C VAL A 307 19.51 7.11 12.61
N ARG A 308 18.69 8.15 12.76
CA ARG A 308 17.74 8.56 11.72
C ARG A 308 18.42 8.97 10.40
N ASN A 309 19.65 9.46 10.46
CA ASN A 309 20.45 9.79 9.27
C ASN A 309 21.24 8.58 8.70
N LYS A 310 20.96 7.35 9.15
CA LYS A 310 21.67 6.12 8.78
C LYS A 310 20.78 4.90 8.52
N VAL A 311 19.56 4.92 9.04
CA VAL A 311 18.57 3.87 8.80
C VAL A 311 18.27 3.78 7.31
N GLN A 312 18.00 2.57 6.82
CA GLN A 312 17.39 2.32 5.52
C GLN A 312 16.19 3.26 5.32
N ASP A 313 16.29 4.14 4.33
CA ASP A 313 15.18 4.89 3.77
C ASP A 313 14.89 4.41 2.33
N TYR A 314 13.87 5.01 1.74
CA TYR A 314 13.31 4.66 0.43
C TYR A 314 13.24 5.91 -0.46
N ASN A 315 12.69 5.80 -1.68
CA ASN A 315 12.54 6.93 -2.60
C ASN A 315 11.89 8.16 -1.93
N THR A 316 10.93 7.94 -1.03
CA THR A 316 10.56 8.94 -0.03
C THR A 316 11.45 8.80 1.20
N ALA A 317 12.50 9.62 1.27
CA ALA A 317 13.51 9.56 2.34
C ALA A 317 12.95 9.77 3.77
N ASP A 318 11.74 10.30 3.92
CA ASP A 318 11.03 10.41 5.20
C ASP A 318 10.44 9.06 5.69
N ASN A 319 10.29 8.05 4.82
CA ASN A 319 9.87 6.69 5.16
C ASN A 319 11.11 5.81 5.43
N VAL A 320 11.13 5.03 6.52
CA VAL A 320 12.30 4.26 6.95
C VAL A 320 11.95 2.84 7.44
N ASP A 321 12.87 1.89 7.31
CA ASP A 321 12.67 0.52 7.81
C ASP A 321 12.58 0.48 9.36
N LEU A 322 11.53 -0.16 9.89
CA LEU A 322 11.31 -0.21 11.34
C LEU A 322 12.27 -1.10 12.12
N VAL A 323 12.73 -2.17 11.51
CA VAL A 323 13.58 -3.17 12.16
C VAL A 323 15.03 -2.69 12.15
N ASP A 324 15.53 -2.11 11.06
CA ASP A 324 16.84 -1.48 10.97
C ASP A 324 16.92 -0.26 11.90
N LEU A 325 15.89 0.59 11.94
CA LEU A 325 15.75 1.65 12.95
C LEU A 325 15.99 1.10 14.37
N CYS A 326 15.32 -0.01 14.70
CA CYS A 326 15.45 -0.68 15.99
C CYS A 326 16.85 -1.30 16.22
N GLN A 327 17.48 -1.90 15.19
CA GLN A 327 18.82 -2.47 15.26
C GLN A 327 19.91 -1.41 15.47
N LEU A 328 19.83 -0.30 14.73
CA LEU A 328 20.72 0.85 14.86
C LEU A 328 20.54 1.55 16.22
N LEU A 329 19.30 1.74 16.69
CA LEU A 329 19.03 2.26 18.04
C LEU A 329 19.62 1.37 19.13
N LYS A 330 19.47 0.04 19.04
CA LYS A 330 20.09 -0.91 19.98
C LYS A 330 21.61 -0.81 19.99
N SER A 331 22.23 -0.52 18.86
CA SER A 331 23.68 -0.36 18.70
C SER A 331 24.18 1.03 19.16
N ALA A 332 23.30 2.02 19.22
CA ALA A 332 23.61 3.40 19.59
C ALA A 332 23.65 3.64 21.12
N SER A 333 24.11 4.84 21.49
CA SER A 333 24.19 5.34 22.89
C SER A 333 22.83 5.86 23.40
N VAL A 334 21.79 5.05 23.30
CA VAL A 334 20.45 5.30 23.84
C VAL A 334 20.21 4.54 25.15
N SER A 335 19.15 4.89 25.89
CA SER A 335 18.81 4.23 27.15
C SER A 335 18.36 2.77 26.96
N ASN A 336 18.57 1.94 27.99
CA ASN A 336 18.09 0.55 28.00
C ASN A 336 16.58 0.42 27.77
N ASN A 337 15.79 1.44 28.15
CA ASN A 337 14.35 1.46 27.87
C ASN A 337 14.06 1.47 26.36
N ILE A 338 14.79 2.29 25.58
CA ILE A 338 14.69 2.29 24.11
C ILE A 338 15.16 0.95 23.56
N LYS A 339 16.28 0.39 24.04
CA LYS A 339 16.81 -0.90 23.56
C LYS A 339 15.82 -2.05 23.78
N ASN A 340 15.25 -2.16 24.98
CA ASN A 340 14.24 -3.18 25.32
C ASN A 340 12.95 -3.00 24.51
N ALA A 341 12.53 -1.75 24.24
CA ALA A 341 11.39 -1.48 23.38
C ALA A 341 11.66 -1.87 21.91
N CYS A 342 12.88 -1.63 21.41
CA CYS A 342 13.34 -2.10 20.10
C CYS A 342 13.33 -3.63 20.02
N ASP A 343 13.85 -4.34 21.04
CA ASP A 343 13.81 -5.81 21.11
C ASP A 343 12.38 -6.37 21.07
N THR A 344 11.46 -5.74 21.80
CA THR A 344 10.05 -6.11 21.82
C THR A 344 9.39 -5.83 20.47
N LEU A 345 9.66 -4.69 19.85
CA LEU A 345 9.09 -4.33 18.55
C LEU A 345 9.59 -5.27 17.44
N ILE A 346 10.91 -5.53 17.36
CA ILE A 346 11.49 -6.49 16.42
C ILE A 346 10.85 -7.88 16.58
N SER A 347 10.61 -8.35 17.81
CA SER A 347 10.01 -9.68 18.02
C SER A 347 8.54 -9.73 17.56
N THR A 348 7.79 -8.64 17.68
CA THR A 348 6.42 -8.54 17.12
C THR A 348 6.38 -8.39 15.60
N ILE A 349 7.48 -7.97 14.96
CA ILE A 349 7.58 -7.88 13.48
C ILE A 349 8.06 -9.22 12.89
N LYS A 350 9.17 -9.77 13.39
CA LYS A 350 9.89 -10.90 12.77
C LYS A 350 9.73 -12.25 13.50
N GLY A 351 8.89 -12.32 14.53
CA GLY A 351 8.62 -13.56 15.27
C GLY A 351 7.85 -14.60 14.45
N THR A 352 7.74 -15.84 14.94
CA THR A 352 6.99 -16.94 14.29
C THR A 352 5.49 -16.65 14.09
N SER A 353 4.95 -15.70 14.85
CA SER A 353 3.61 -15.14 14.67
C SER A 353 3.68 -13.61 14.59
N GLY A 354 4.76 -13.08 14.02
CA GLY A 354 5.00 -11.66 13.85
C GLY A 354 4.19 -11.04 12.73
N LEU A 355 4.27 -9.71 12.62
CA LEU A 355 3.59 -8.95 11.57
C LEU A 355 4.05 -9.37 10.18
N VAL A 356 5.36 -9.51 9.93
CA VAL A 356 5.92 -9.83 8.60
C VAL A 356 6.09 -11.35 8.48
N ILE A 357 5.32 -11.97 7.60
CA ILE A 357 5.34 -13.43 7.37
C ILE A 357 6.23 -13.86 6.20
N ALA A 358 6.59 -12.92 5.32
CA ALA A 358 7.65 -13.02 4.33
C ALA A 358 8.12 -11.61 3.95
N SER A 359 9.41 -11.47 3.68
CA SER A 359 9.98 -10.29 3.04
C SER A 359 11.19 -10.68 2.19
N GLY A 360 11.53 -9.85 1.23
CA GLY A 360 12.79 -9.94 0.48
C GLY A 360 13.13 -8.60 -0.16
N SER A 361 14.39 -8.45 -0.53
CA SER A 361 14.87 -7.30 -1.29
C SER A 361 16.00 -7.69 -2.24
N LEU A 362 16.22 -6.87 -3.25
CA LEU A 362 17.35 -6.96 -4.20
C LEU A 362 18.04 -5.60 -4.32
N GLY A 363 19.31 -5.62 -4.71
CA GLY A 363 20.15 -4.44 -4.81
C GLY A 363 20.73 -4.00 -3.46
N THR A 364 21.98 -3.53 -3.47
CA THR A 364 22.67 -3.08 -2.24
C THR A 364 22.01 -1.86 -1.59
N ALA A 365 21.24 -1.09 -2.36
CA ALA A 365 20.49 0.05 -1.85
C ALA A 365 19.33 -0.35 -0.91
N MET A 366 18.89 -1.61 -0.95
CA MET A 366 17.74 -2.13 -0.19
C MET A 366 18.11 -3.27 0.77
N GLU A 367 19.40 -3.48 1.04
CA GLU A 367 19.91 -4.64 1.79
C GLU A 367 19.51 -4.66 3.28
N HIS A 368 19.02 -3.54 3.81
CA HIS A 368 18.56 -3.39 5.18
C HIS A 368 17.01 -3.33 5.31
N SER A 369 16.28 -3.61 4.23
CA SER A 369 14.83 -3.73 4.24
C SER A 369 14.35 -5.03 4.89
N HIS A 370 13.28 -4.97 5.68
CA HIS A 370 12.82 -6.03 6.57
C HIS A 370 11.30 -6.24 6.57
N GLY A 371 10.57 -5.57 5.68
CA GLY A 371 9.19 -5.86 5.30
C GLY A 371 8.11 -5.00 5.95
N VAL A 372 8.48 -3.93 6.67
CA VAL A 372 7.53 -2.89 7.10
C VAL A 372 8.26 -1.58 7.44
N ALA A 373 7.90 -0.51 6.74
CA ALA A 373 8.44 0.82 6.92
C ALA A 373 7.54 1.73 7.80
N ILE A 374 8.04 2.91 8.18
CA ILE A 374 7.35 3.92 8.99
C ILE A 374 7.66 5.35 8.53
N TYR A 375 6.71 6.27 8.63
CA TYR A 375 6.98 7.69 8.47
C TYR A 375 7.79 8.24 9.66
N PHE A 376 9.00 8.73 9.40
CA PHE A 376 9.86 9.38 10.37
C PHE A 376 10.49 10.66 9.79
N PRO A 377 9.74 11.77 9.69
CA PRO A 377 10.22 12.98 9.05
C PRO A 377 11.33 13.69 9.80
N THR A 378 12.24 14.32 9.06
CA THR A 378 13.34 15.11 9.63
C THR A 378 13.00 16.60 9.81
N ARG A 379 12.12 17.18 8.97
CA ARG A 379 11.88 18.64 8.90
C ARG A 379 10.53 19.11 9.43
N LEU A 380 9.46 18.38 9.10
CA LEU A 380 8.05 18.75 9.30
C LEU A 380 7.21 17.49 9.40
N VAL A 381 6.24 17.46 10.31
CA VAL A 381 5.23 16.39 10.35
C VAL A 381 4.05 16.82 9.47
N SER A 382 3.64 15.99 8.51
CA SER A 382 2.43 16.25 7.72
C SER A 382 1.19 16.39 8.61
N PRO A 383 0.32 17.40 8.40
CA PRO A 383 -0.96 17.51 9.10
C PRO A 383 -1.87 16.29 8.89
N LEU A 384 -1.81 15.66 7.70
CA LEU A 384 -2.61 14.48 7.34
C LEU A 384 -2.31 13.29 8.25
N TYR A 385 -1.06 13.16 8.69
CA TYR A 385 -0.59 12.10 9.59
C TYR A 385 -1.38 12.01 10.91
N ALA A 386 -1.96 13.12 11.37
CA ALA A 386 -2.81 13.16 12.57
C ALA A 386 -4.21 12.53 12.36
N GLY A 387 -4.64 12.37 11.11
CA GLY A 387 -5.91 11.74 10.73
C GLY A 387 -5.89 10.21 10.81
N LEU A 388 -4.72 9.58 10.70
CA LEU A 388 -4.54 8.13 10.69
C LEU A 388 -4.82 7.49 12.05
N ASP A 389 -5.38 6.28 12.06
CA ASP A 389 -5.72 5.59 13.31
C ASP A 389 -4.46 5.07 14.02
N PHE A 390 -3.43 4.67 13.26
CA PHE A 390 -2.12 4.28 13.79
C PHE A 390 -1.51 5.36 14.70
N THR A 391 -1.55 6.61 14.25
CA THR A 391 -1.02 7.78 14.98
C THR A 391 -1.73 8.01 16.31
N LYS A 392 -3.05 7.84 16.33
CA LYS A 392 -3.90 8.03 17.53
C LYS A 392 -3.64 6.94 18.57
N GLU A 393 -3.40 5.71 18.13
CA GLU A 393 -3.29 4.54 19.01
C GLU A 393 -1.87 4.35 19.58
N THR A 394 -0.84 4.65 18.79
CA THR A 394 0.57 4.48 19.17
C THR A 394 1.19 5.66 19.90
N GLY A 395 0.71 6.89 19.64
CA GLY A 395 1.38 8.11 20.08
C GLY A 395 2.65 8.46 19.27
N TRP A 396 2.86 7.84 18.11
CA TRP A 396 4.03 8.09 17.26
C TRP A 396 4.07 9.52 16.73
N GLY A 397 2.95 10.07 16.22
CA GLY A 397 2.90 11.48 15.77
C GLY A 397 3.20 12.49 16.89
N ASP A 398 3.00 12.08 18.14
CA ASP A 398 3.35 12.85 19.35
C ASP A 398 4.86 12.80 19.65
N PHE A 399 5.53 11.70 19.31
CA PHE A 399 6.99 11.62 19.24
C PHE A 399 7.53 12.47 18.08
N LEU A 400 6.97 12.34 16.87
CA LEU A 400 7.44 13.04 15.67
C LEU A 400 7.39 14.58 15.83
N LYS A 401 6.26 15.12 16.34
CA LYS A 401 6.13 16.55 16.63
C LYS A 401 7.23 17.04 17.56
N LYS A 402 7.45 16.31 18.67
CA LYS A 402 8.50 16.64 19.65
C LYS A 402 9.89 16.49 19.04
N TYR A 403 10.15 15.45 18.25
CA TYR A 403 11.42 15.21 17.57
C TYR A 403 11.80 16.42 16.72
N VAL A 404 10.92 16.79 15.78
CA VAL A 404 11.10 17.95 14.89
C VAL A 404 11.28 19.26 15.68
N GLU A 405 10.50 19.48 16.75
CA GLU A 405 10.65 20.66 17.62
C GLU A 405 12.04 20.74 18.26
N VAL A 406 12.55 19.63 18.81
CA VAL A 406 13.83 19.61 19.55
C VAL A 406 15.07 19.41 18.67
N THR A 407 14.93 19.16 17.36
CA THR A 407 16.06 19.01 16.43
C THR A 407 16.25 20.20 15.49
N ARG A 408 15.19 20.96 15.19
CA ARG A 408 15.20 22.14 14.30
C ARG A 408 16.16 23.29 14.65
N SER A 409 16.73 23.29 15.85
CA SER A 409 17.56 24.38 16.39
C SER A 409 19.06 24.06 16.45
N ARG A 410 19.52 23.12 15.61
CA ARG A 410 20.93 22.75 15.39
C ARG A 410 21.18 22.48 13.91
#